data_AF-A0A536HBI0-F1
#
_entry.id   AF-A0A536HBI0-F1
#
_cell.length_a   1.000
_cell.length_b   1.000
_cell.length_c   1.000
_cell.angle_alpha   90.00
_cell.angle_beta   90.00
_cell.angle_gamma   90.00
#
_symmetry.space_group_name_H-M   'P 1'
#
loop_
_entity.id
_entity.type
_entity.pdbx_description
1 polymer ?
#
loop_
_entity_poly.entity_id
_entity_poly.type
_entity_poly.pdbx_seq_one_letter_code
_entity_poly.pdbx_strand_id
1 'polypeptide(L)'
;MTLGEANNRAWNFAVAAFAGALAVALATAIPTEDEFLHKLDEILIPLVFVGLLIWYFTGRRKYSRSLVPLAAMALAFVLKLIWLAIEFNDKEDRGDDIGISILMAVFLIVVAWSYFRPPTTTGAAM
;
A
#
# COMPACT_ATOMS: atom_id res chain seq x y z
N MET A 1 14.72 -11.62 -19.33
CA MET A 1 13.68 -11.49 -18.31
C MET A 1 12.74 -12.68 -18.46
N THR A 2 12.56 -13.49 -17.43
CA THR A 2 11.63 -14.63 -17.45
C THR A 2 10.19 -14.16 -17.23
N LEU A 3 9.19 -15.01 -17.56
CA LEU A 3 7.79 -14.70 -17.24
C LEU A 3 7.57 -14.50 -15.74
N GLY A 4 8.25 -15.28 -14.90
CA GLY A 4 8.21 -15.14 -13.45
C GLY A 4 8.75 -13.78 -12.97
N GLU A 5 9.88 -13.33 -13.52
CA GLU A 5 10.44 -12.01 -13.22
C GLU A 5 9.52 -10.87 -13.69
N ALA A 6 8.92 -11.02 -14.87
CA ALA A 6 7.95 -10.05 -15.41
C ALA A 6 6.72 -9.93 -14.51
N ASN A 7 6.17 -11.07 -14.08
CA ASN A 7 5.04 -11.11 -13.16
C ASN A 7 5.38 -10.50 -11.80
N ASN A 8 6.53 -10.86 -11.20
CA ASN A 8 6.99 -10.28 -9.94
C ASN A 8 7.15 -8.76 -10.04
N ARG A 9 7.76 -8.26 -11.13
CA ARG A 9 7.88 -6.83 -11.38
C ARG A 9 6.52 -6.15 -11.50
N ALA A 10 5.59 -6.74 -12.24
CA ALA A 10 4.25 -6.18 -12.43
C ALA A 10 3.51 -6.04 -11.09
N TRP A 11 3.58 -7.05 -10.21
CA TRP A 11 2.95 -6.97 -8.90
C TRP A 11 3.64 -5.98 -7.97
N ASN A 12 4.97 -6.00 -7.90
CA ASN A 12 5.73 -5.03 -7.11
C ASN A 12 5.44 -3.59 -7.59
N PHE A 13 5.29 -3.39 -8.89
CA PHE A 13 4.89 -2.11 -9.48
C PHE A 13 3.47 -1.72 -9.11
N ALA A 14 2.50 -2.64 -9.23
CA ALA A 14 1.10 -2.37 -8.91
C ALA A 14 0.95 -1.89 -7.46
N VAL A 15 1.65 -2.52 -6.51
CA VAL A 15 1.63 -2.07 -5.11
C VAL A 15 2.28 -0.70 -4.95
N ALA A 16 3.45 -0.48 -5.57
CA ALA A 16 4.12 0.82 -5.51
C ALA A 16 3.27 1.94 -6.13
N ALA A 17 2.59 1.67 -7.25
CA ALA A 17 1.71 2.63 -7.93
C ALA A 17 0.47 2.96 -7.08
N PHE A 18 -0.18 1.93 -6.50
CA PHE A 18 -1.29 2.13 -5.57
C PHE A 18 -0.86 2.95 -4.35
N ALA A 19 0.27 2.58 -3.73
CA ALA A 19 0.85 3.30 -2.61
C ALA A 19 1.16 4.76 -2.95
N GLY A 20 1.72 5.02 -4.14
CA GLY A 20 1.97 6.40 -4.60
C GLY A 20 0.69 7.21 -4.81
N ALA A 21 -0.34 6.61 -5.43
CA ALA A 21 -1.63 7.28 -5.62
C ALA A 21 -2.30 7.60 -4.28
N LEU A 22 -2.31 6.65 -3.35
CA LEU A 22 -2.92 6.82 -2.04
C LEU A 22 -2.11 7.81 -1.17
N ALA A 23 -0.77 7.79 -1.24
CA ALA A 23 0.07 8.77 -0.56
C ALA A 23 -0.24 10.21 -1.00
N VAL A 24 -0.47 10.42 -2.31
CA VAL A 24 -0.85 11.74 -2.83
C VAL A 24 -2.24 12.12 -2.34
N ALA A 25 -3.22 11.21 -2.40
CA ALA A 25 -4.58 11.47 -1.95
C ALA A 25 -4.62 11.89 -0.46
N LEU A 26 -3.99 11.11 0.40
CA LEU A 26 -3.85 11.39 1.84
C LEU A 26 -3.12 12.72 2.10
N ALA A 27 -2.01 12.96 1.41
CA ALA A 27 -1.26 14.21 1.56
C ALA A 27 -2.08 15.47 1.21
N THR A 28 -3.18 15.37 0.45
CA THR A 28 -4.05 16.51 0.17
C THR A 28 -4.93 16.95 1.34
N ALA A 29 -5.13 16.08 2.34
CA ALA A 29 -5.90 16.38 3.56
C ALA A 29 -5.07 17.06 4.66
N ILE A 30 -3.73 16.88 4.66
CA ILE A 30 -2.82 17.54 5.62
C ILE A 30 -3.08 19.05 5.83
N PRO A 31 -3.29 19.88 4.78
CA PRO A 31 -3.54 21.32 4.97
C PRO A 31 -4.96 21.65 5.42
N THR A 32 -5.92 20.73 5.34
CA THR A 32 -7.33 20.96 5.74
C THR A 32 -7.59 20.59 7.19
N GLU A 33 -6.76 19.72 7.77
CA GLU A 33 -6.89 19.35 9.17
C GLU A 33 -6.48 20.49 10.12
N ASP A 34 -7.24 20.67 11.21
CA ASP A 34 -6.91 21.63 12.27
C ASP A 34 -6.15 20.96 13.42
N GLU A 35 -6.50 19.72 13.75
CA GLU A 35 -5.90 18.99 14.86
C GLU A 35 -4.58 18.30 14.46
N PHE A 36 -3.55 18.46 15.28
CA PHE A 36 -2.26 17.81 15.03
C PHE A 36 -2.38 16.29 15.01
N LEU A 37 -3.29 15.74 15.83
CA LEU A 37 -3.49 14.30 15.93
C LEU A 37 -4.03 13.74 14.60
N HIS A 38 -5.02 14.40 13.99
CA HIS A 38 -5.58 14.03 12.69
C HIS A 38 -4.59 14.23 11.53
N LYS A 39 -3.57 15.10 11.69
CA LYS A 39 -2.50 15.21 10.68
C LYS A 39 -1.55 14.02 10.69
N LEU A 40 -1.44 13.31 11.81
CA LEU A 40 -0.38 12.32 11.97
C LEU A 40 -0.61 11.09 11.09
N ASP A 41 -1.84 10.62 10.90
CA ASP A 41 -2.07 9.48 10.02
C ASP A 41 -1.89 9.85 8.54
N GLU A 42 -2.38 11.03 8.17
CA GLU A 42 -2.20 11.68 6.87
C GLU A 42 -0.72 11.96 6.54
N ILE A 43 0.18 11.91 7.54
CA ILE A 43 1.63 11.98 7.34
C ILE A 43 2.29 10.60 7.40
N LEU A 44 1.97 9.80 8.40
CA LEU A 44 2.65 8.52 8.67
C LEU A 44 2.38 7.49 7.57
N ILE A 45 1.15 7.41 7.06
CA ILE A 45 0.80 6.46 6.00
C ILE A 45 1.52 6.84 4.68
N PRO A 46 1.49 8.11 4.21
CA PRO A 46 2.31 8.51 3.07
C PRO A 46 3.80 8.27 3.26
N LEU A 47 4.37 8.42 4.46
CA LEU A 47 5.77 8.10 4.71
C LEU A 47 6.09 6.61 4.49
N VAL A 48 5.20 5.70 4.91
CA VAL A 48 5.34 4.26 4.64
C VAL A 48 5.33 4.00 3.12
N PHE A 49 4.42 4.65 2.39
CA PHE A 49 4.31 4.52 0.94
C PHE A 49 5.48 5.13 0.18
N VAL A 50 6.01 6.27 0.62
CA VAL A 50 7.26 6.85 0.09
C VAL A 50 8.42 5.88 0.29
N GLY A 51 8.52 5.23 1.46
CA GLY A 51 9.49 4.17 1.69
C GLY A 51 9.36 3.01 0.70
N LEU A 52 8.13 2.59 0.40
CA LEU A 52 7.87 1.56 -0.60
C LEU A 52 8.24 1.99 -2.03
N LEU A 53 7.94 3.24 -2.41
CA LEU A 53 8.33 3.81 -3.70
C LEU A 53 9.86 3.84 -3.83
N ILE A 54 10.57 4.33 -2.82
CA ILE A 54 12.04 4.35 -2.78
C ILE A 54 12.56 2.91 -2.95
N TRP A 55 12.01 1.95 -2.22
CA TRP A 55 12.39 0.54 -2.34
C TRP A 55 12.18 0.01 -3.78
N TYR A 56 11.06 0.33 -4.41
CA TYR A 56 10.76 -0.13 -5.77
C TYR A 56 11.71 0.47 -6.81
N PHE A 57 12.01 1.77 -6.73
CA PHE A 57 12.86 2.43 -7.72
C PHE A 57 14.35 2.15 -7.53
N THR A 58 14.82 2.02 -6.29
CA THR A 58 16.25 1.78 -5.99
C THR A 58 16.62 0.29 -5.92
N GLY A 59 15.65 -0.59 -5.65
CA GLY A 59 15.90 -2.00 -5.40
C GLY A 59 16.04 -2.86 -6.66
N ARG A 60 17.06 -3.72 -6.69
CA ARG A 60 17.13 -4.83 -7.66
C ARG A 60 16.12 -5.95 -7.34
N ARG A 61 15.54 -5.95 -6.13
CA ARG A 61 14.54 -6.94 -5.67
C ARG A 61 13.16 -6.82 -6.32
N LYS A 62 12.93 -5.79 -7.15
CA LYS A 62 11.67 -5.64 -7.89
C LYS A 62 11.38 -6.78 -8.88
N TYR A 63 12.39 -7.53 -9.30
CA TYR A 63 12.22 -8.70 -10.18
C TYR A 63 11.99 -10.02 -9.41
N SER A 64 12.20 -9.99 -8.09
CA SER A 64 12.03 -11.15 -7.21
C SER A 64 10.70 -11.09 -6.47
N ARG A 65 10.24 -12.27 -6.04
CA ARG A 65 9.13 -12.39 -5.11
C ARG A 65 9.55 -11.80 -3.75
N SER A 66 8.94 -10.70 -3.36
CA SER A 66 9.35 -9.90 -2.18
C SER A 66 8.19 -9.73 -1.21
N LEU A 67 8.47 -9.86 0.09
CA LEU A 67 7.51 -9.55 1.15
C LEU A 67 7.35 -8.05 1.40
N VAL A 68 8.28 -7.22 0.90
CA VAL A 68 8.31 -5.78 1.22
C VAL A 68 7.01 -5.07 0.83
N PRO A 69 6.43 -5.25 -0.38
CA PRO A 69 5.17 -4.60 -0.73
C PRO A 69 4.01 -5.05 0.15
N LEU A 70 3.94 -6.35 0.47
CA LEU A 70 2.91 -6.89 1.35
C LEU A 70 3.02 -6.33 2.76
N ALA A 71 4.25 -6.29 3.31
CA ALA A 71 4.51 -5.75 4.64
C ALA A 71 4.20 -4.25 4.73
N ALA A 72 4.58 -3.47 3.71
CA ALA A 72 4.28 -2.04 3.66
C ALA A 72 2.77 -1.78 3.60
N MET A 73 2.03 -2.52 2.75
CA MET A 73 0.57 -2.40 2.69
C MET A 73 -0.11 -2.83 3.99
N ALA A 74 0.34 -3.93 4.61
CA ALA A 74 -0.19 -4.39 5.87
C ALA A 74 0.06 -3.38 7.00
N LEU A 75 1.26 -2.80 7.06
CA LEU A 75 1.61 -1.76 8.03
C LEU A 75 0.73 -0.52 7.85
N ALA A 76 0.61 -0.02 6.62
CA ALA A 76 -0.24 1.13 6.32
C ALA A 76 -1.71 0.86 6.70
N PHE A 77 -2.22 -0.35 6.43
CA PHE A 77 -3.59 -0.71 6.78
C PHE A 77 -3.79 -0.78 8.30
N VAL A 78 -2.86 -1.40 9.02
CA VAL A 78 -2.91 -1.43 10.50
C VAL A 78 -2.88 -0.03 11.08
N LEU A 79 -2.04 0.88 10.55
CA LEU A 79 -2.04 2.28 10.97
C LEU A 79 -3.42 2.91 10.74
N LYS A 80 -4.01 2.76 9.54
CA LYS A 80 -5.32 3.33 9.27
C LYS A 80 -6.42 2.80 10.21
N LEU A 81 -6.37 1.51 10.56
CA LEU A 81 -7.31 0.93 11.53
C LEU A 81 -7.12 1.48 12.95
N ILE A 82 -5.88 1.76 13.36
CA ILE A 82 -5.59 2.39 14.65
C ILE A 82 -6.20 3.80 14.68
N TRP A 83 -6.02 4.57 13.61
CA TRP A 83 -6.52 5.94 13.49
C TRP A 83 -8.05 6.00 13.43
N LEU A 84 -8.67 5.15 12.61
CA LEU A 84 -10.12 4.97 12.60
C LEU A 84 -10.70 4.63 13.98
N ALA A 85 -9.96 3.91 14.83
CA ALA A 85 -10.38 3.60 16.19
C ALA A 85 -10.23 4.79 17.16
N ILE A 86 -9.25 5.66 16.93
CA ILE A 86 -9.04 6.90 17.71
C ILE A 86 -10.11 7.94 17.35
N GLU A 87 -10.40 8.09 16.06
CA GLU A 87 -11.27 9.14 15.50
C GLU A 87 -12.73 8.70 15.30
N PHE A 88 -13.11 7.52 15.79
CA PHE A 88 -14.43 6.92 15.55
C PHE A 88 -15.64 7.79 15.92
N ASN A 89 -15.45 8.73 16.85
CA ASN A 89 -16.49 9.64 17.33
C ASN A 89 -16.64 10.90 16.47
N ASP A 90 -15.66 11.21 15.62
CA ASP A 90 -15.80 12.24 14.60
C ASP A 90 -16.65 11.69 13.45
N LYS A 91 -17.73 12.39 13.13
CA LYS A 91 -18.68 11.94 12.09
C LYS A 91 -18.26 12.40 10.70
N GLU A 92 -17.50 13.49 10.60
CA GLU A 92 -17.07 14.04 9.32
C GLU A 92 -15.94 13.15 8.75
N ASP A 93 -14.98 12.75 9.58
CA ASP A 93 -13.80 11.99 9.13
C ASP A 93 -14.07 10.48 8.94
N ARG A 94 -15.06 9.95 9.66
CA ARG A 94 -15.36 8.51 9.67
C ARG A 94 -15.76 7.95 8.31
N GLY A 95 -16.40 8.74 7.45
CA GLY A 95 -16.83 8.29 6.12
C GLY A 95 -15.64 7.97 5.22
N ASP A 96 -14.71 8.90 5.15
CA ASP A 96 -13.52 8.81 4.31
C ASP A 96 -12.56 7.72 4.83
N ASP A 97 -12.40 7.63 6.15
CA ASP A 97 -11.57 6.62 6.79
C ASP A 97 -12.06 5.19 6.57
N ILE A 98 -13.37 4.98 6.61
CA ILE A 98 -13.98 3.69 6.28
C ILE A 98 -13.76 3.39 4.79
N GLY A 99 -13.96 4.36 3.91
CA GLY A 99 -13.76 4.20 2.47
C GLY A 99 -12.33 3.79 2.12
N ILE A 100 -11.35 4.52 2.65
CA ILE A 100 -9.92 4.23 2.50
C ILE A 100 -9.58 2.86 3.10
N SER A 101 -10.10 2.55 4.30
CA SER A 101 -9.87 1.25 4.94
C SER A 101 -10.38 0.08 4.10
N ILE A 102 -11.58 0.19 3.52
CA ILE A 102 -12.14 -0.83 2.61
C ILE A 102 -11.25 -0.99 1.38
N LEU A 103 -10.85 0.12 0.75
CA LEU A 103 -9.98 0.10 -0.42
C LEU A 103 -8.64 -0.57 -0.12
N MET A 104 -8.01 -0.22 1.01
CA MET A 104 -6.76 -0.82 1.45
C MET A 104 -6.92 -2.30 1.79
N ALA A 105 -8.01 -2.71 2.42
CA ALA A 105 -8.29 -4.11 2.76
C ALA A 105 -8.43 -4.97 1.49
N VAL A 106 -9.22 -4.51 0.51
CA VAL A 106 -9.41 -5.21 -0.77
C VAL A 106 -8.08 -5.31 -1.51
N PHE A 107 -7.32 -4.23 -1.57
CA PHE A 107 -6.02 -4.24 -2.24
C PHE A 107 -5.02 -5.15 -1.54
N LEU A 108 -4.98 -5.14 -0.20
CA LEU A 108 -4.13 -6.04 0.60
C LEU A 108 -4.45 -7.52 0.34
N ILE A 109 -5.72 -7.89 0.21
CA ILE A 109 -6.14 -9.25 -0.16
C ILE A 109 -5.57 -9.63 -1.53
N VAL A 110 -5.65 -8.75 -2.53
CA VAL A 110 -5.11 -8.99 -3.87
C VAL A 110 -3.59 -9.16 -3.83
N VAL A 111 -2.88 -8.30 -3.09
CA VAL A 111 -1.42 -8.38 -2.92
C VAL A 111 -1.02 -9.66 -2.20
N ALA A 112 -1.72 -10.03 -1.13
CA ALA A 112 -1.49 -11.28 -0.41
C ALA A 112 -1.71 -12.49 -1.31
N TRP A 113 -2.82 -12.52 -2.06
CA TRP A 113 -3.10 -13.60 -3.01
C TRP A 113 -2.00 -13.71 -4.07
N SER A 114 -1.57 -12.58 -4.64
CA SER A 114 -0.43 -12.56 -5.57
C SER A 114 0.86 -13.08 -4.94
N TYR A 115 1.11 -12.75 -3.67
CA TYR A 115 2.30 -13.20 -2.95
C TYR A 115 2.25 -14.68 -2.53
N PHE A 116 1.08 -15.26 -2.27
CA PHE A 116 0.97 -16.65 -1.82
C PHE A 116 0.60 -17.65 -2.94
N ARG A 117 0.10 -17.19 -4.09
CA ARG A 117 -0.23 -18.10 -5.21
C ARG A 117 1.03 -18.81 -5.76
N PRO A 118 0.92 -20.03 -6.30
CA PRO A 118 2.05 -20.69 -6.95
C PRO A 118 2.68 -19.77 -8.02
N PRO A 119 4.01 -19.77 -8.20
CA PRO A 119 4.65 -19.04 -9.28
C PRO A 119 4.06 -19.50 -10.62
N THR A 120 3.78 -18.57 -11.52
CA THR A 120 3.45 -18.89 -12.92
C THR A 120 4.69 -19.48 -13.59
N THR A 121 4.82 -20.80 -13.56
CA THR A 121 5.84 -21.57 -14.27
C THR A 121 5.34 -21.86 -15.69
N THR A 122 5.37 -20.87 -16.55
CA THR A 122 5.12 -21.07 -17.98
C THR A 122 6.13 -20.26 -18.78
N GLY A 123 7.15 -20.94 -19.34
CA GLY A 123 8.13 -20.31 -20.21
C GLY A 123 9.55 -20.87 -20.09
N ALA A 124 9.71 -22.20 -20.11
CA ALA A 124 10.96 -22.87 -20.47
C ALA A 124 10.64 -24.26 -21.02
N ALA A 125 9.90 -24.31 -22.12
CA ALA A 125 9.83 -25.45 -23.05
C ALA A 125 8.99 -25.03 -24.26
N MET A 126 9.57 -24.23 -25.15
CA MET A 126 9.36 -24.31 -26.60
C MET A 126 10.64 -23.82 -27.27
#